data_AF-M3C6D9-F1
#
_entry.id   AF-M3C6D9-F1
#
_cell.length_a   1.000
_cell.length_b   1.000
_cell.length_c   1.000
_cell.angle_alpha   90.00
_cell.angle_beta   90.00
_cell.angle_gamma   90.00
#
_symmetry.space_group_name_H-M   'P 1'
#
loop_
_entity.id
_entity.type
_entity.pdbx_description
1 polymer ?
#
loop_
_entity_poly.entity_id
_entity_poly.type
_entity_poly.pdbx_seq_one_letter_code
_entity_poly.pdbx_strand_id
1 'polypeptide(L)'
;MIRGEGSGRRGKGEEVKEFAMLKRPVMIEFEFPRNGSFITNILAPGSGEDKGQMYLTSMYEWHCPEVEEGSEEYREKQSEYFQMARKIVAHTVEEVRKMKKEGLLKGR
;
A
#
# COMPACT_ATOMS: atom_id res chain seq x y z
N MET A 1 -11.89 -14.35 -5.56
CA MET A 1 -11.12 -13.09 -5.50
C MET A 1 -12.01 -11.94 -5.96
N ILE A 2 -11.82 -10.73 -5.44
CA ILE A 2 -12.63 -9.55 -5.81
C ILE A 2 -11.68 -8.51 -6.40
N ARG A 3 -11.97 -8.04 -7.61
CA ARG A 3 -11.18 -7.01 -8.31
C ARG A 3 -11.99 -5.72 -8.39
N GLY A 4 -11.34 -4.61 -8.07
CA GLY A 4 -11.85 -3.25 -8.26
C GLY A 4 -10.88 -2.44 -9.12
N GLU A 5 -11.40 -1.41 -9.78
CA GLU A 5 -10.64 -0.41 -10.52
C GLU A 5 -10.78 0.93 -9.80
N GLY A 6 -9.66 1.62 -9.62
CA GLY A 6 -9.58 2.95 -9.04
C GLY A 6 -8.90 3.92 -10.01
N SER A 7 -9.39 5.15 -10.03
CA SER A 7 -8.75 6.28 -10.70
C SER A 7 -8.51 7.38 -9.67
N GLY A 8 -7.24 7.74 -9.46
CA GLY A 8 -6.83 8.83 -8.58
C GLY A 8 -6.07 9.92 -9.35
N ARG A 9 -5.77 11.04 -8.70
CA ARG A 9 -4.86 12.06 -9.24
C ARG A 9 -3.61 12.15 -8.36
N ARG A 10 -2.42 12.08 -8.96
CA ARG A 10 -1.15 12.28 -8.26
C ARG A 10 -0.57 13.65 -8.64
N GLY A 11 -0.22 14.48 -7.66
CA GLY A 11 0.45 15.77 -7.89
C GLY A 11 -0.29 16.69 -8.87
N LYS A 12 0.41 17.20 -9.90
CA LYS A 12 -0.07 18.16 -10.92
C LYS A 12 -1.12 17.57 -11.91
N GLY A 13 -2.03 16.73 -11.43
CA GLY A 13 -3.19 16.28 -12.20
C GLY A 13 -2.96 15.09 -13.12
N GLU A 14 -1.84 14.36 -12.99
CA GLU A 14 -1.72 13.07 -13.68
C GLU A 14 -2.71 12.08 -13.10
N GLU A 15 -3.54 11.52 -13.98
CA GLU A 15 -4.46 10.44 -13.67
C GLU A 15 -3.67 9.15 -13.43
N VAL A 16 -3.85 8.58 -12.25
CA VAL A 16 -3.27 7.30 -11.87
C VAL A 16 -4.39 6.27 -11.89
N LYS A 17 -4.25 5.30 -12.79
CA LYS A 17 -5.07 4.10 -12.81
C LYS A 17 -4.45 3.06 -11.89
N GLU A 18 -5.26 2.46 -11.03
CA GLU A 18 -4.87 1.35 -10.17
C GLU A 18 -5.90 0.22 -10.22
N PHE A 19 -5.43 -1.02 -10.11
CA PHE A 19 -6.30 -2.16 -9.88
C PHE A 19 -6.07 -2.71 -8.49
N ALA A 20 -7.14 -2.83 -7.72
CA ALA A 20 -7.11 -3.40 -6.38
C ALA A 20 -7.69 -4.82 -6.41
N MET A 21 -6.94 -5.80 -5.93
CA MET A 21 -7.34 -7.20 -5.87
C MET A 21 -7.34 -7.71 -4.43
N LEU A 22 -8.53 -7.95 -3.89
CA LEU A 22 -8.70 -8.52 -2.56
C LEU A 22 -8.55 -10.04 -2.61
N LYS A 23 -7.47 -10.52 -2.00
CA LYS A 23 -7.16 -11.93 -1.70
C LYS A 23 -7.59 -12.22 -0.26
N ARG A 24 -8.89 -12.52 -0.10
CA ARG A 24 -9.48 -12.82 1.21
C ARG A 24 -8.75 -13.97 1.90
N PRO A 25 -8.66 -13.96 3.25
CA PRO A 25 -9.24 -12.95 4.15
C PRO A 25 -8.33 -11.76 4.49
N VAL A 26 -7.06 -11.80 4.12
CA VAL A 26 -6.03 -10.97 4.78
C VAL A 26 -5.18 -10.12 3.85
N MET A 27 -5.28 -10.32 2.54
CA MET A 27 -4.34 -9.73 1.60
C MET A 27 -5.08 -8.88 0.56
N ILE A 28 -4.47 -7.75 0.20
CA ILE A 28 -4.88 -6.95 -0.94
C ILE A 28 -3.64 -6.54 -1.73
N GLU A 29 -3.75 -6.62 -3.05
CA GLU A 29 -2.72 -6.20 -3.98
C GLU A 29 -3.21 -5.01 -4.80
N PHE A 30 -2.33 -4.05 -5.01
CA PHE A 30 -2.54 -2.91 -5.90
C PHE A 30 -1.56 -3.03 -7.05
N GLU A 31 -2.07 -2.96 -8.27
CA GLU A 31 -1.28 -2.91 -9.51
C GLU A 31 -1.39 -1.51 -10.10
N PHE A 32 -0.27 -0.95 -10.53
CA PHE A 32 -0.17 0.32 -11.25
C PHE A 32 0.23 0.04 -12.71
N PRO A 33 -0.73 -0.12 -13.64
CA PRO A 33 -0.46 -0.60 -14.99
C PRO A 33 0.48 0.29 -15.80
N ARG A 34 0.54 1.58 -15.46
CA ARG A 34 1.37 2.57 -16.16
C ARG A 34 2.85 2.20 -16.14
N ASN A 35 3.36 1.70 -15.02
CA ASN A 35 4.77 1.39 -14.83
C ASN A 35 5.01 -0.04 -14.33
N GLY A 36 3.96 -0.84 -14.12
CA GLY A 36 4.09 -2.20 -13.62
C GLY A 36 4.44 -2.28 -12.14
N SER A 37 4.32 -1.20 -11.37
CA SER A 37 4.56 -1.26 -9.92
C SER A 37 3.45 -2.01 -9.19
N PHE A 38 3.79 -2.65 -8.08
CA PHE A 38 2.86 -3.37 -7.24
C PHE A 38 3.01 -3.00 -5.76
N ILE A 39 1.89 -3.02 -5.04
CA ILE A 39 1.87 -2.91 -3.58
C ILE A 39 1.08 -4.08 -3.02
N THR A 40 1.65 -4.78 -2.05
CA THR A 40 0.96 -5.88 -1.36
C THR A 40 0.79 -5.53 0.11
N ASN A 41 -0.45 -5.52 0.58
CA ASN A 41 -0.77 -5.34 1.98
C ASN A 41 -1.30 -6.65 2.56
N ILE A 42 -0.73 -7.08 3.69
CA ILE A 42 -1.07 -8.33 4.37
C ILE A 42 -1.39 -8.02 5.83
N LEU A 43 -2.53 -8.53 6.30
CA LEU A 43 -2.92 -8.51 7.70
C LEU A 43 -2.57 -9.84 8.37
N ALA A 44 -1.88 -9.78 9.50
CA ALA A 44 -1.53 -10.96 10.29
C ALA A 44 -1.87 -10.75 11.77
N PRO A 45 -2.44 -11.76 12.46
CA PRO A 45 -2.60 -11.70 13.91
C PRO A 45 -1.24 -11.84 14.62
N GLY A 46 -1.08 -11.13 15.73
CA GLY A 46 0.06 -11.31 16.63
C GLY A 46 0.09 -12.68 17.30
N SER A 47 1.29 -13.15 17.61
CA SER A 47 1.55 -14.41 18.32
C SER A 47 2.19 -14.18 19.69
N GLY A 48 2.10 -15.15 20.60
CA GLY A 48 2.75 -15.06 21.91
C GLY A 48 2.19 -13.93 22.76
N GLU A 49 3.06 -13.03 23.21
CA GLU A 49 2.71 -11.87 24.03
C GLU A 49 1.84 -10.85 23.27
N ASP A 50 1.89 -10.84 21.94
CA ASP A 50 1.11 -9.94 21.08
C ASP A 50 -0.25 -10.54 20.67
N LYS A 51 -0.70 -11.61 21.32
CA LYS A 51 -1.99 -12.25 21.03
C LYS A 51 -3.12 -11.24 21.23
N GLY A 52 -3.89 -11.00 20.16
CA GLY A 52 -4.96 -10.01 20.12
C GLY A 52 -4.58 -8.71 19.40
N GLN A 53 -3.31 -8.52 19.08
CA GLN A 53 -2.86 -7.47 18.16
C GLN A 53 -2.99 -7.92 16.69
N MET A 54 -3.03 -6.94 15.78
CA MET A 54 -3.00 -7.15 14.34
C MET A 54 -1.86 -6.33 13.74
N TYR A 55 -1.12 -6.94 12.82
CA TYR A 55 -0.04 -6.31 12.08
C TYR A 55 -0.48 -6.09 10.64
N LEU A 56 -0.09 -4.94 10.09
CA LEU A 56 -0.17 -4.64 8.67
C LEU A 56 1.25 -4.65 8.11
N THR A 57 1.52 -5.58 7.21
CA THR A 57 2.77 -5.61 6.43
C THR A 57 2.48 -5.08 5.03
N SER A 58 3.22 -4.07 4.62
CA SER A 58 3.16 -3.53 3.25
C SER A 58 4.48 -3.78 2.54
N MET A 59 4.40 -4.46 1.40
CA MET A 59 5.50 -4.62 0.46
C MET A 59 5.28 -3.67 -0.71
N TYR A 60 6.34 -3.00 -1.13
CA TYR A 60 6.30 -2.07 -2.25
C TYR A 60 7.32 -2.50 -3.31
N GLU A 61 6.83 -2.71 -4.52
CA GLU A 61 7.61 -3.02 -5.70
C GLU A 61 7.48 -1.85 -6.67
N TRP A 62 8.40 -0.89 -6.55
CA TRP A 62 8.41 0.31 -7.37
C TRP A 62 9.28 0.11 -8.60
N HIS A 63 8.69 0.32 -9.77
CA HIS A 63 9.35 0.22 -11.05
C HIS A 63 9.49 1.62 -11.64
N CYS A 64 10.73 1.98 -11.99
CA CYS A 64 11.10 3.21 -12.68
C CYS A 64 11.82 2.88 -13.98
N PRO A 65 11.13 2.30 -14.99
CA PRO A 65 11.75 1.92 -16.25
C PRO A 65 12.34 3.12 -17.01
N GLU A 66 11.91 4.33 -16.68
CA GLU A 66 12.42 5.58 -17.26
C GLU A 66 13.77 6.04 -16.69
N VAL A 67 14.26 5.40 -15.61
CA VAL A 67 15.53 5.76 -14.96
C VAL A 67 16.51 4.61 -15.07
N GLU A 68 17.75 4.94 -15.44
CA GLU A 68 18.82 3.97 -15.52
C GLU A 68 19.13 3.36 -14.14
N GLU A 69 19.06 2.04 -14.05
CA GLU A 69 19.34 1.31 -12.81
C GLU A 69 20.78 1.58 -12.33
N GLY A 70 20.93 1.86 -11.04
CA GLY A 70 22.23 2.16 -10.43
C GLY A 70 22.72 3.61 -10.61
N SER A 71 22.02 4.43 -11.40
CA SER A 71 22.29 5.87 -11.50
C SER A 71 22.00 6.60 -10.17
N GLU A 72 22.50 7.82 -10.04
CA GLU A 72 22.21 8.68 -8.88
C GLU A 72 20.72 8.98 -8.76
N GLU A 73 20.05 9.32 -9.88
CA GLU A 73 18.60 9.54 -9.92
C GLU A 73 17.82 8.30 -9.46
N TYR A 74 18.25 7.10 -9.86
CA TYR A 74 17.60 5.86 -9.42
C TYR A 74 17.69 5.68 -7.90
N ARG A 75 18.86 5.97 -7.31
CA ARG A 75 19.07 5.89 -5.86
C ARG A 75 18.25 6.93 -5.10
N GLU A 76 18.13 8.15 -5.65
CA GLU A 76 17.28 9.19 -5.09
C GLU A 76 15.81 8.78 -5.10
N LYS A 77 15.28 8.31 -6.24
CA LYS A 77 13.90 7.81 -6.34
C LYS A 77 13.63 6.64 -5.39
N GLN A 78 14.56 5.70 -5.26
CA GLN A 78 14.43 4.61 -4.30
C GLN A 78 14.33 5.11 -2.86
N SER A 79 15.16 6.09 -2.48
CA SER A 79 15.12 6.71 -1.15
C SER A 79 13.78 7.41 -0.90
N GLU A 80 13.30 8.20 -1.87
CA GLU A 80 12.00 8.88 -1.79
C GLU A 80 10.85 7.88 -1.61
N TYR A 81 10.85 6.81 -2.41
CA TYR A 81 9.83 5.76 -2.33
C TYR A 81 9.86 5.01 -1.02
N PHE A 82 11.05 4.73 -0.48
CA PHE A 82 11.18 4.10 0.83
C PHE A 82 10.61 4.99 1.96
N GLN A 83 10.91 6.30 1.92
CA GLN A 83 10.35 7.25 2.89
C GLN A 83 8.84 7.40 2.75
N MET A 84 8.33 7.43 1.52
CA MET A 84 6.90 7.49 1.23
C MET A 84 6.17 6.24 1.73
N ALA A 85 6.72 5.04 1.46
CA ALA A 85 6.18 3.76 1.92
C ALA A 85 5.98 3.74 3.44
N ARG A 86 6.99 4.18 4.21
CA ARG A 86 6.90 4.25 5.67
C ARG A 86 5.76 5.14 6.15
N LYS A 87 5.58 6.31 5.53
CA LYS A 87 4.51 7.25 5.87
C LYS A 87 3.12 6.70 5.54
N ILE A 88 2.98 6.07 4.38
CA ILE A 88 1.70 5.50 3.93
C ILE A 88 1.21 4.44 4.92
N VAL A 89 2.07 3.50 5.34
CA VAL A 89 1.67 2.43 6.28
C VAL A 89 1.18 3.01 7.61
N ALA A 90 1.92 3.95 8.18
CA ALA A 90 1.54 4.58 9.45
C ALA A 90 0.18 5.27 9.33
N HIS A 91 -0.02 6.05 8.26
CA HIS A 91 -1.28 6.73 7.98
C HIS A 91 -2.45 5.74 7.78
N THR A 92 -2.23 4.64 7.06
CA THR A 92 -3.26 3.60 6.88
C THR A 92 -3.72 3.01 8.23
N VAL A 93 -2.79 2.73 9.13
CA VAL A 93 -3.14 2.22 10.48
C VAL A 93 -3.92 3.26 11.28
N GLU A 94 -3.54 4.53 11.21
CA GLU A 94 -4.25 5.63 11.88
C GLU A 94 -5.68 5.79 11.37
N GLU A 95 -5.87 5.80 10.04
CA GLU A 95 -7.20 5.92 9.43
C GLU A 95 -8.08 4.71 9.77
N VAL A 96 -7.56 3.48 9.72
CA VAL A 96 -8.32 2.29 10.15
C VAL A 96 -8.76 2.40 11.61
N ARG A 97 -7.89 2.88 12.50
CA ARG A 97 -8.23 3.10 13.93
C ARG A 97 -9.30 4.18 14.08
N LYS A 98 -9.22 5.26 13.30
CA LYS A 98 -10.22 6.33 13.27
C LYS A 98 -11.57 5.80 12.78
N MET A 99 -11.60 5.09 11.65
CA MET A 99 -12.81 4.46 11.11
C MET A 99 -13.45 3.49 12.12
N LYS A 100 -12.65 2.80 12.94
CA LYS A 100 -13.18 1.96 14.02
C LYS A 100 -13.87 2.78 15.12
N LYS A 101 -13.26 3.89 15.54
CA LYS A 101 -13.83 4.81 16.54
C LYS A 101 -15.13 5.45 16.04
N GLU A 102 -15.20 5.76 14.74
CA GLU A 102 -16.38 6.34 14.08
C GLU A 102 -17.48 5.31 13.79
N GLY A 103 -17.26 4.02 14.10
CA GLY A 103 -18.25 2.96 13.88
C GLY A 103 -18.39 2.51 12.42
N LEU A 104 -17.51 2.97 11.54
CA LEU A 104 -17.49 2.57 10.11
C LEU A 104 -16.97 1.15 9.92
N LEU A 105 -16.20 0.63 10.88
CA LEU A 105 -15.74 -0.76 10.91
C LEU A 105 -16.54 -1.57 11.93
N LYS A 106 -17.44 -2.42 11.42
CA LYS A 106 -18.14 -3.41 12.24
C LYS A 106 -17.14 -4.48 12.71
N GLY A 107 -17.11 -4.71 14.02
CA GLY A 107 -16.50 -5.94 14.53
C GLY A 107 -17.38 -7.12 14.09
N ARG A 108 -16.77 -8.29 13.89
CA ARG A 108 -17.57 -9.51 13.98
C ARG A 108 -18.02 -9.71 15.42
#